data_AF-A0A922YT86-F1
#
_entry.id   AF-A0A922YT86-F1
#
_cell.length_a   1.000
_cell.length_b   1.000
_cell.length_c   1.000
_cell.angle_alpha   90.00
_cell.angle_beta   90.00
_cell.angle_gamma   90.00
#
_symmetry.space_group_name_H-M   'P 1'
#
loop_
_entity.id
_entity.type
_entity.pdbx_description
1 polymer ?
#
loop_
_entity_poly.entity_id
_entity_poly.type
_entity_poly.pdbx_seq_one_letter_code
_entity_poly.pdbx_strand_id
1 'polypeptide(L)' 'GCGSAIASSSLVTEWVKGKTLDQAAALKNSEIAEELALPPVKIHCSILAEDAIKAAVDDYRKKHLN' A
#
# COMPACT_ATOMS: atom_id res chain seq x y z
N GLY A 1 -12.57 7.91 -5.95
CA GLY A 1 -12.57 6.67 -5.12
C GLY A 1 -13.50 6.84 -3.94
N CYS A 2 -13.86 5.75 -3.25
CA CYS A 2 -14.63 5.83 -1.99
C CYS A 2 -13.74 6.26 -0.81
N GLY A 3 -14.33 6.69 0.31
CA GLY A 3 -13.58 7.14 1.49
C GLY A 3 -12.55 6.12 1.99
N SER A 4 -12.90 4.83 2.00
CA SER A 4 -11.99 3.75 2.39
C SER A 4 -10.76 3.65 1.49
N ALA A 5 -10.91 3.89 0.18
CA ALA A 5 -9.78 3.89 -0.76
C ALA A 5 -8.87 5.10 -0.52
N ILE A 6 -9.44 6.28 -0.26
CA ILE A 6 -8.68 7.50 0.05
C ILE A 6 -7.89 7.32 1.35
N ALA A 7 -8.54 6.79 2.40
CA ALA A 7 -7.89 6.50 3.68
C ALA A 7 -6.77 5.47 3.52
N SER A 8 -7.00 4.38 2.78
CA SER A 8 -5.99 3.33 2.53
C SER A 8 -4.77 3.90 1.82
N SER A 9 -4.98 4.67 0.73
CA SER A 9 -3.89 5.32 0.01
C SER A 9 -3.12 6.31 0.88
N SER A 10 -3.81 7.19 1.62
CA SER A 10 -3.17 8.17 2.51
C SER A 10 -2.33 7.49 3.59
N LEU A 11 -2.89 6.49 4.28
CA LEU A 11 -2.21 5.75 5.34
C LEU A 11 -0.92 5.12 4.83
N VAL A 12 -1.02 4.43 3.69
CA VAL A 12 0.13 3.73 3.11
C VAL A 12 1.23 4.72 2.69
N THR A 13 0.88 5.88 2.12
CA THR A 13 1.89 6.91 1.78
C THR A 13 2.66 7.43 2.99
N GLU A 14 2.01 7.51 4.17
CA GLU A 14 2.70 7.89 5.40
C GLU A 14 3.57 6.74 5.93
N TRP A 15 3.06 5.51 5.88
CA TRP A 15 3.80 4.33 6.34
C TRP A 15 5.07 4.04 5.57
N VAL A 16 5.11 4.30 4.26
CA VAL A 16 6.31 4.05 3.45
C VAL A 16 7.42 5.09 3.63
N LYS A 17 7.14 6.24 4.28
CA LYS A 17 8.17 7.25 4.53
C LYS A 17 9.25 6.72 5.48
N GLY A 18 10.50 6.85 5.08
CA GLY A 18 11.65 6.39 5.87
C GLY A 18 11.85 4.87 5.85
N LYS A 19 11.00 4.09 5.16
CA LYS A 19 11.21 2.65 4.94
C LYS A 19 12.14 2.41 3.75
N THR A 20 12.84 1.29 3.76
CA THR A 20 13.55 0.79 2.58
C THR A 20 12.57 0.25 1.53
N LEU A 21 13.04 0.05 0.29
CA LEU A 21 12.22 -0.53 -0.78
C LEU A 21 11.67 -1.92 -0.42
N ASP A 22 12.49 -2.76 0.21
CA ASP A 22 12.06 -4.10 0.66
C ASP A 22 11.00 -4.03 1.75
N GLN A 23 11.17 -3.11 2.71
CA GLN A 23 10.18 -2.89 3.77
C GLN A 23 8.86 -2.35 3.22
N ALA A 24 8.92 -1.45 2.24
CA ALA A 24 7.74 -0.93 1.56
C ALA A 24 7.02 -2.04 0.77
N ALA A 25 7.75 -2.89 0.05
CA ALA A 25 7.19 -4.02 -0.69
C ALA A 25 6.64 -5.14 0.20
N ALA A 26 7.07 -5.23 1.46
CA ALA A 26 6.61 -6.22 2.41
C ALA A 26 5.25 -5.90 3.06
N LEU A 27 4.77 -4.67 2.95
CA LEU A 27 3.46 -4.24 3.49
C LEU A 27 2.33 -5.15 3.01
N LYS A 28 1.44 -5.53 3.93
CA LYS A 28 0.29 -6.39 3.64
C LYS A 28 -1.03 -5.64 3.72
N ASN A 29 -1.96 -5.99 2.85
CA ASN A 29 -3.33 -5.49 2.90
C ASN A 29 -4.04 -5.80 4.22
N SER A 30 -3.66 -6.87 4.91
CA SER A 30 -4.22 -7.24 6.22
C SER A 30 -3.91 -6.19 7.27
N GLU A 31 -2.69 -5.66 7.31
CA GLU A 31 -2.28 -4.61 8.25
C GLU A 31 -3.04 -3.31 7.98
N ILE A 32 -3.22 -2.96 6.71
CA ILE A 32 -3.98 -1.77 6.29
C ILE A 32 -5.47 -1.91 6.63
N ALA A 33 -6.03 -3.09 6.40
CA ALA A 33 -7.44 -3.38 6.69
C ALA A 33 -7.73 -3.38 8.19
N GLU A 34 -6.81 -3.90 8.99
CA GLU A 34 -6.89 -3.90 10.45
C GLU A 34 -6.80 -2.48 11.01
N GLU A 35 -5.81 -1.69 10.59
CA GLU A 35 -5.62 -0.30 11.04
C GLU A 35 -6.84 0.58 10.74
N LEU A 36 -7.44 0.39 9.55
CA LEU A 36 -8.61 1.18 9.13
C LEU A 36 -9.95 0.53 9.51
N ALA A 37 -9.93 -0.58 10.25
CA ALA A 37 -11.12 -1.36 10.63
C ALA A 37 -12.08 -1.59 9.44
N LEU A 38 -11.52 -1.97 8.28
CA LEU A 38 -12.31 -2.10 7.05
C LEU A 38 -13.30 -3.25 7.15
N PRO A 39 -14.59 -3.03 6.84
CA PRO A 39 -15.54 -4.13 6.76
C PRO A 39 -15.19 -5.06 5.58
N PRO A 40 -15.63 -6.33 5.59
CA PRO A 40 -15.27 -7.31 4.55
C PRO A 40 -15.51 -6.83 3.11
N VAL A 41 -16.59 -6.06 2.89
CA VAL A 41 -16.96 -5.51 1.57
C VAL A 41 -16.00 -4.42 1.05
N LYS A 42 -15.13 -3.86 1.91
CA LYS A 42 -14.18 -2.80 1.57
C LYS A 42 -12.70 -3.24 1.59
N ILE A 43 -12.41 -4.52 1.83
CA ILE A 43 -11.03 -5.06 1.81
C ILE A 43 -10.34 -4.85 0.46
N HIS A 44 -11.09 -4.76 -0.65
CA HIS A 44 -10.51 -4.41 -1.95
C HIS A 44 -9.74 -3.08 -1.94
N CYS A 45 -10.08 -2.14 -1.04
CA CYS A 45 -9.36 -0.88 -0.90
C CYS A 45 -7.96 -1.05 -0.31
N SER A 46 -7.75 -2.00 0.61
CA SER A 46 -6.43 -2.30 1.17
C SER A 46 -5.59 -3.12 0.20
N ILE A 47 -6.20 -4.07 -0.52
CA ILE A 47 -5.52 -4.84 -1.58
C ILE A 47 -4.99 -3.89 -2.67
N LEU A 48 -5.83 -2.95 -3.13
CA LEU A 48 -5.43 -1.96 -4.12
C LEU A 48 -4.24 -1.11 -3.63
N ALA A 49 -4.22 -0.73 -2.34
CA ALA A 49 -3.13 0.05 -1.78
C ALA A 49 -1.82 -0.74 -1.68
N GLU A 50 -1.88 -2.02 -1.28
CA GLU A 50 -0.73 -2.93 -1.28
C GLU A 50 -0.15 -3.11 -2.69
N ASP A 51 -1.01 -3.43 -3.66
CA ASP A 51 -0.60 -3.67 -5.05
C ASP A 51 0.03 -2.42 -5.67
N ALA A 52 -0.50 -1.23 -5.36
CA ALA A 52 0.04 0.04 -5.83
C ALA A 52 1.48 0.27 -5.33
N ILE A 53 1.79 -0.03 -4.07
CA ILE A 53 3.15 0.13 -3.53
C ILE A 53 4.10 -0.88 -4.15
N LYS A 54 3.70 -2.14 -4.28
CA LYS A 54 4.55 -3.15 -4.94
C LYS A 54 4.87 -2.77 -6.38
N ALA A 55 3.85 -2.35 -7.13
CA ALA A 55 4.03 -1.88 -8.50
C ALA A 55 4.98 -0.66 -8.57
N ALA A 56 4.87 0.29 -7.65
CA ALA A 56 5.75 1.45 -7.58
C ALA A 56 7.21 1.07 -7.25
N VAL A 57 7.42 0.15 -6.29
CA VAL A 57 8.75 -0.36 -5.94
C VAL A 57 9.37 -1.11 -7.12
N ASP A 58 8.60 -1.97 -7.80
CA ASP A 58 9.06 -2.72 -8.97
C ASP A 58 9.42 -1.81 -10.13
N ASP A 59 8.60 -0.78 -10.42
CA ASP A 59 8.89 0.23 -11.43
C ASP A 59 10.17 1.01 -11.10
N TYR A 60 10.34 1.42 -9.85
CA TYR A 60 11.55 2.10 -9.41
C TYR A 60 12.80 1.24 -9.60
N ARG A 61 12.75 -0.04 -9.19
CA ARG A 61 13.86 -0.99 -9.37
C ARG A 61 14.22 -1.16 -10.84
N LYS A 62 13.22 -1.36 -11.71
CA LYS A 62 13.44 -1.52 -13.16
C LYS A 62 14.14 -0.31 -13.78
N LYS A 63 13.82 0.90 -13.33
CA LYS A 63 14.42 2.15 -13.84
C LYS A 63 15.86 2.39 -13.35
N HIS A 64 16.26 1.78 -12.23
CA HIS A 64 17.56 1.99 -11.60
C HIS A 64 18.46 0.75 -11.65
N LEU A 65 18.13 -0.24 -12.50
CA LEU A 65 18.88 -1.47 -12.72
C LEU A 65 20.02 -1.31 -13.76
N ASN A 66 20.58 -0.11 -13.90
CA ASN A 66 21.73 0.21 -14.75
C ASN A 66 22.99 0.43 -13.93
#